data_AF-A0AA44KVJ0-F1
#
_entry.id   AF-A0AA44KVJ0-F1
#
_cell.length_a   1.000
_cell.length_b   1.000
_cell.length_c   1.000
_cell.angle_alpha   90.00
_cell.angle_beta   90.00
_cell.angle_gamma   90.00
#
_symmetry.space_group_name_H-M   'P 1'
#
loop_
_entity.id
_entity.type
_entity.pdbx_description
1 polymer ?
#
loop_
_entity_poly.entity_id
_entity_poly.type
_entity_poly.pdbx_seq_one_letter_code
_entity_poly.pdbx_strand_id
1 'polypeptide(L)'
;MNVLNSGFDVSDSRTIVANIDEKEYHFIVREHPLIGKVIALSDNGKEYGLIDKQIASRDRFIRSELTKLHHFNIDILYDTPGWIGVGMDQFGLYAREATYKEVEVLMKLKEDINFLDINVCTLM
;
A
#
# COMPACT_ATOMS: atom_id res chain seq x y z
N MET A 1 12.35 -10.16 -29.07
CA MET A 1 12.59 -9.88 -27.64
C MET A 1 11.27 -9.37 -27.08
N ASN A 2 10.58 -10.18 -26.28
CA ASN A 2 9.33 -9.76 -25.64
C ASN A 2 9.66 -9.15 -24.29
N VAL A 3 9.71 -7.82 -24.21
CA VAL A 3 9.64 -7.11 -22.93
C VAL A 3 8.18 -7.14 -22.52
N LEU A 4 7.83 -8.04 -21.60
CA LEU A 4 6.63 -7.92 -20.79
C LEU A 4 6.80 -6.66 -19.94
N ASN A 5 6.33 -5.52 -20.44
CA ASN A 5 6.03 -4.36 -19.60
C ASN A 5 4.82 -4.75 -18.74
N SER A 6 5.05 -5.44 -17.63
CA SER A 6 4.15 -5.42 -16.48
C SER A 6 4.45 -4.25 -15.54
N GLY A 7 5.24 -3.28 -16.01
CA GLY A 7 5.52 -2.07 -15.27
C GLY A 7 4.23 -1.28 -15.18
N PHE A 8 3.60 -1.32 -14.00
CA PHE A 8 2.83 -0.20 -13.49
C PHE A 8 3.50 1.07 -13.99
N ASP A 9 2.84 1.83 -14.86
CA ASP A 9 3.42 3.04 -15.44
C ASP A 9 3.70 4.00 -14.27
N VAL A 10 4.97 4.12 -13.88
CA VAL A 10 5.46 4.82 -12.68
C VAL A 10 5.48 6.35 -12.91
N SER A 11 4.76 6.83 -13.92
CA SER A 11 4.99 8.14 -14.53
C SER A 11 4.70 9.31 -13.58
N ASP A 12 3.84 9.13 -12.57
CA ASP A 12 3.59 10.11 -11.50
C ASP A 12 3.71 9.45 -10.11
N SER A 13 4.94 9.18 -9.69
CA SER A 13 5.24 8.78 -8.30
C SER A 13 5.91 9.93 -7.53
N ARG A 14 5.46 10.17 -6.29
CA ARG A 14 6.06 11.15 -5.38
C ARG A 14 6.53 10.46 -4.11
N THR A 15 7.75 10.74 -3.69
CA THR A 15 8.25 10.25 -2.40
C THR A 15 7.96 11.28 -1.31
N ILE A 16 7.38 10.81 -0.20
CA ILE A 16 7.15 11.60 1.01
C ILE A 16 7.99 11.01 2.13
N VAL A 17 8.73 11.84 2.84
CA VAL A 17 9.50 11.42 4.01
C VAL A 17 8.81 11.96 5.26
N ALA A 18 8.54 11.09 6.23
CA ALA A 18 7.93 11.45 7.50
C ALA A 18 8.78 10.97 8.67
N ASN A 19 9.00 11.84 9.65
CA ASN A 19 9.65 11.49 10.91
C ASN A 19 8.58 11.25 11.98
N ILE A 20 8.45 10.01 12.45
CA ILE A 20 7.47 9.59 13.45
C ILE A 20 8.21 8.84 14.54
N ASP A 21 8.08 9.29 15.79
CA ASP A 21 8.75 8.71 16.96
C ASP A 21 10.25 8.49 16.75
N GLU A 22 10.94 9.51 16.24
CA GLU A 22 12.38 9.49 15.93
C GLU A 22 12.82 8.48 14.86
N LYS A 23 11.88 7.77 14.22
CA LYS A 23 12.13 6.93 13.04
C LYS A 23 11.70 7.66 11.78
N GLU A 24 12.59 7.64 10.78
CA GLU A 24 12.30 8.12 9.43
C GLU A 24 11.58 7.02 8.64
N TYR A 25 10.50 7.41 7.96
CA TYR A 25 9.71 6.55 7.10
C TYR A 25 9.60 7.18 5.71
N HIS A 26 9.79 6.37 4.67
CA HIS A 26 9.71 6.82 3.28
C HIS A 26 8.43 6.26 2.67
N PHE A 27 7.64 7.09 2.00
CA PHE A 27 6.40 6.66 1.36
C PHE A 27 6.45 7.02 -0.10
N ILE A 28 5.85 6.17 -0.92
CA ILE A 28 5.69 6.41 -2.34
C ILE A 28 4.20 6.53 -2.61
N VAL A 29 3.82 7.70 -3.10
CA VAL A 29 2.47 8.01 -3.55
C VAL A 29 2.44 7.83 -5.05
N ARG A 30 1.53 7.00 -5.55
CA ARG A 30 1.33 6.74 -6.98
C ARG A 30 -0.12 6.90 -7.35
N GLU A 31 -0.42 7.38 -8.54
CA GLU A 31 -1.78 7.37 -9.07
C GLU A 31 -1.96 6.17 -9.99
N HIS A 32 -2.88 5.28 -9.65
CA HIS A 32 -3.18 4.09 -10.44
C HIS A 32 -4.46 4.31 -11.26
N PRO A 33 -4.46 4.05 -12.59
CA PRO A 33 -5.60 4.32 -13.45
C PRO A 33 -6.92 3.64 -13.02
N LEU A 34 -6.82 2.48 -12.37
CA LEU A 34 -7.98 1.69 -11.94
C LEU A 34 -8.41 1.90 -10.49
N ILE A 35 -7.47 2.27 -9.60
CA ILE A 35 -7.73 2.31 -8.15
C ILE A 35 -7.43 3.68 -7.53
N GLY A 36 -7.08 4.66 -8.35
CA GLY A 36 -6.76 6.02 -7.93
C GLY A 36 -5.44 6.10 -7.16
N LYS A 37 -5.33 7.10 -6.28
CA LYS A 37 -4.13 7.38 -5.48
C LYS A 37 -3.84 6.27 -4.47
N VAL A 38 -2.67 5.65 -4.61
CA VAL A 38 -2.11 4.62 -3.73
C VAL A 38 -0.95 5.22 -2.95
N ILE A 39 -0.92 4.98 -1.65
CA ILE A 39 0.20 5.33 -0.77
C ILE A 39 0.82 4.01 -0.31
N ALA A 40 2.10 3.81 -0.60
CA ALA A 40 2.87 2.67 -0.15
C ALA A 40 3.98 3.12 0.80
N LEU A 41 4.22 2.38 1.87
CA LEU A 41 5.38 2.55 2.75
C LEU A 41 6.58 1.85 2.12
N SER A 42 7.69 2.55 1.99
CA SER A 42 9.00 2.05 1.59
C SER A 42 9.89 1.97 2.82
N ASP A 43 10.22 0.76 3.27
CA ASP A 43 11.19 0.56 4.36
C ASP A 43 12.06 -0.67 4.06
N ASN A 44 13.38 -0.48 4.20
CA ASN A 44 14.45 -1.41 3.79
C ASN A 44 14.38 -1.85 2.31
N GLY A 45 14.03 -0.94 1.40
CA GLY A 45 13.95 -1.22 -0.04
C GLY A 45 12.74 -2.08 -0.45
N LYS A 46 11.79 -2.29 0.47
CA LYS A 46 10.52 -2.97 0.21
C LYS A 46 9.40 -1.96 0.26
N GLU A 47 8.54 -2.00 -0.75
CA GLU A 47 7.32 -1.19 -0.82
C GLU A 47 6.13 -2.03 -0.35
N TYR A 48 5.24 -1.47 0.47
CA TYR A 48 4.01 -2.13 0.88
C TYR A 48 2.82 -1.18 1.00
N GLY A 49 1.70 -1.58 0.39
CA GLY A 49 0.39 -0.94 0.56
C GLY A 49 -0.48 -1.72 1.55
N LEU A 50 -1.47 -1.04 2.15
CA LEU A 50 -2.40 -1.63 3.10
C LEU A 50 -3.79 -1.83 2.49
N ILE A 51 -4.38 -3.00 2.72
CA ILE A 51 -5.74 -3.35 2.32
C ILE A 51 -6.54 -3.77 3.55
N ASP A 52 -7.72 -3.21 3.74
CA ASP A 52 -8.62 -3.59 4.84
C ASP A 52 -9.09 -5.05 4.66
N LYS A 53 -8.95 -5.89 5.71
CA LYS A 53 -9.36 -7.30 5.66
C LYS A 53 -10.86 -7.49 5.38
N GLN A 54 -11.73 -6.58 5.82
CA GLN A 54 -13.17 -6.64 5.54
C GLN A 54 -13.47 -6.36 4.06
N ILE A 55 -12.71 -5.47 3.43
CA ILE A 55 -12.81 -5.23 1.98
C ILE A 55 -12.29 -6.45 1.23
N ALA A 56 -11.09 -6.91 1.58
CA ALA A 56 -10.44 -8.05 0.93
C ALA A 56 -11.22 -9.37 1.09
N SER A 57 -11.92 -9.58 2.21
CA SER A 57 -12.74 -10.77 2.43
C SER A 57 -14.05 -10.76 1.64
N ARG A 58 -14.62 -9.59 1.35
CA ARG A 58 -15.89 -9.43 0.63
C ARG A 58 -15.72 -9.38 -0.89
N ASP A 59 -14.65 -8.74 -1.36
CA ASP A 59 -14.40 -8.59 -2.79
C ASP A 59 -13.75 -9.85 -3.39
N ARG A 60 -14.47 -10.49 -4.32
CA ARG A 60 -14.01 -11.74 -4.95
C ARG A 60 -12.74 -11.55 -5.77
N PHE A 61 -12.57 -10.41 -6.43
CA PHE A 61 -11.40 -10.12 -7.24
C PHE A 61 -10.17 -9.91 -6.35
N ILE A 62 -10.28 -9.02 -5.35
CA ILE A 62 -9.18 -8.77 -4.41
C ILE A 62 -8.76 -10.05 -3.71
N ARG A 63 -9.73 -10.84 -3.21
CA ARG A 63 -9.44 -12.13 -2.57
C ARG A 63 -8.70 -13.08 -3.51
N SER A 64 -9.16 -13.20 -4.77
CA SER A 64 -8.52 -14.02 -5.80
C SER A 64 -7.07 -13.58 -6.04
N GLU A 65 -6.81 -12.28 -6.18
CA GLU A 65 -5.45 -11.80 -6.41
C GLU A 65 -4.54 -12.03 -5.21
N LEU A 66 -5.02 -11.80 -3.98
CA LEU A 66 -4.24 -12.04 -2.76
C LEU A 66 -3.85 -13.52 -2.62
N THR A 67 -4.74 -14.46 -2.95
CA THR A 67 -4.45 -15.91 -2.87
C THR A 67 -3.38 -16.39 -3.84
N LYS A 68 -3.01 -15.57 -4.85
CA LYS A 68 -1.92 -15.87 -5.78
C LYS A 68 -0.56 -15.41 -5.24
N LEU A 69 -0.53 -14.58 -4.21
CA LEU A 69 0.69 -13.98 -3.69
C LEU A 69 1.49 -14.97 -2.85
N HIS A 70 2.81 -14.86 -2.91
CA HIS A 70 3.69 -15.69 -2.10
C HIS A 70 3.42 -15.46 -0.62
N HIS A 71 3.44 -16.56 0.14
CA HIS A 71 3.27 -16.59 1.60
C HIS A 71 1.91 -16.10 2.15
N PHE A 72 0.93 -15.84 1.28
CA PHE A 72 -0.39 -15.43 1.73
C PHE A 72 -1.23 -16.62 2.19
N ASN A 73 -1.60 -16.65 3.47
CA ASN A 73 -2.63 -17.56 3.98
C ASN A 73 -3.99 -16.85 3.96
N ILE A 74 -4.96 -17.43 3.25
CA ILE A 74 -6.32 -16.89 3.14
C ILE A 74 -7.03 -16.80 4.51
N ASP A 75 -6.68 -17.66 5.47
CA ASP A 75 -7.27 -17.67 6.81
C ASP A 75 -7.05 -16.32 7.54
N ILE A 76 -5.95 -15.62 7.23
CA ILE A 76 -5.62 -14.30 7.77
C ILE A 76 -6.74 -13.28 7.52
N LEU A 77 -7.53 -13.44 6.45
CA LEU A 77 -8.66 -12.57 6.14
C LEU A 77 -9.84 -12.72 7.10
N TYR A 78 -9.95 -13.84 7.81
CA TYR A 78 -11.13 -14.20 8.59
C TYR A 78 -10.86 -14.33 10.10
N ASP A 79 -9.60 -14.42 10.53
CA ASP A 79 -9.25 -14.56 11.96
C ASP A 79 -9.63 -13.33 12.79
N THR A 80 -9.14 -12.16 12.41
CA THR A 80 -9.30 -10.91 13.16
C THR A 80 -9.47 -9.72 12.23
N PRO A 81 -10.23 -8.69 12.63
CA PRO A 81 -10.19 -7.39 11.95
C PRO A 81 -8.77 -6.85 11.90
N GLY A 82 -8.40 -6.24 10.78
CA GLY A 82 -7.05 -5.74 10.59
C GLY A 82 -6.77 -5.38 9.14
N TRP A 83 -5.49 -5.25 8.82
CA TRP A 83 -5.02 -4.83 7.51
C TRP A 83 -4.06 -5.87 6.94
N ILE A 84 -4.11 -6.06 5.63
CA ILE A 84 -3.14 -6.85 4.86
C ILE A 84 -2.14 -5.88 4.26
N GLY A 85 -0.86 -6.08 4.57
CA GLY A 85 0.25 -5.47 3.86
C GLY A 85 0.55 -6.26 2.59
N VAL A 86 0.42 -5.62 1.43
CA VAL A 86 0.83 -6.17 0.13
C VAL A 86 2.09 -5.45 -0.30
N GLY A 87 3.18 -6.18 -0.53
CA GLY A 87 4.45 -5.58 -0.92
C GLY A 87 5.20 -6.37 -1.98
N MET A 88 6.34 -5.84 -2.40
CA MET A 88 7.24 -6.48 -3.37
C MET A 88 8.62 -6.68 -2.75
N ASP A 89 9.18 -7.88 -2.91
CA ASP A 89 10.58 -8.17 -2.60
C ASP A 89 11.28 -8.86 -3.78
N GLN A 90 12.50 -9.35 -3.56
CA GLN A 90 13.31 -10.01 -4.59
C GLN A 90 12.67 -11.29 -5.18
N PHE A 91 11.67 -11.87 -4.52
CA PHE A 91 10.92 -13.04 -4.99
C PHE A 91 9.59 -12.67 -5.66
N GLY A 92 9.22 -11.39 -5.68
CA GLY A 92 8.00 -10.88 -6.29
C GLY A 92 7.03 -10.30 -5.27
N LEU A 93 5.74 -10.30 -5.61
CA LEU A 93 4.69 -9.79 -4.74
C LEU A 93 4.39 -10.78 -3.60
N TYR A 94 4.29 -10.24 -2.39
CA TYR A 94 3.90 -10.97 -1.19
C TYR A 94 2.78 -10.24 -0.45
N ALA A 95 2.03 -10.97 0.36
CA ALA A 95 1.06 -10.38 1.28
C ALA A 95 1.15 -11.01 2.66
N ARG A 96 1.01 -10.18 3.69
CA ARG A 96 1.00 -10.59 5.10
C ARG A 96 0.05 -9.72 5.90
N GLU A 97 -0.24 -10.13 7.13
CA GLU A 97 -0.86 -9.23 8.09
C GLU A 97 0.06 -8.03 8.39
N ALA A 98 -0.53 -6.84 8.37
CA ALA A 98 0.13 -5.61 8.74
C ALA A 98 0.20 -5.48 10.25
N THR A 99 1.30 -4.93 10.75
CA THR A 99 1.45 -4.64 12.17
C THR A 99 0.66 -3.37 12.53
N TYR A 100 0.22 -3.25 13.79
CA TYR A 100 -0.49 -2.07 14.27
C TYR A 100 0.26 -0.76 13.98
N LYS A 101 1.58 -0.75 14.19
CA LYS A 101 2.44 0.42 13.95
C LYS A 101 2.47 0.83 12.47
N GLU A 102 2.50 -0.13 11.55
CA GLU A 102 2.45 0.15 10.11
C GLU A 102 1.12 0.77 9.70
N VAL A 103 0.01 0.28 10.27
CA VAL A 103 -1.33 0.84 10.04
C VAL A 103 -1.43 2.26 10.56
N GLU A 104 -1.03 2.49 11.81
CA GLU A 104 -1.05 3.81 12.45
C GLU A 104 -0.28 4.85 11.65
N VAL A 105 0.95 4.50 11.25
CA VAL A 105 1.83 5.36 10.46
C VAL A 105 1.21 5.70 9.10
N LEU A 106 0.67 4.71 8.39
CA LEU A 106 0.10 4.94 7.05
C LEU A 106 -1.22 5.74 7.13
N MET A 107 -2.03 5.52 8.17
CA MET A 107 -3.26 6.29 8.39
C MET A 107 -2.97 7.76 8.67
N LYS A 108 -2.00 8.03 9.55
CA LYS A 108 -1.56 9.40 9.85
C LYS A 108 -1.08 10.13 8.59
N LEU A 109 -0.27 9.46 7.76
CA LEU A 109 0.15 10.05 6.49
C LEU A 109 -0.99 10.27 5.51
N LYS A 110 -1.95 9.35 5.43
CA LYS A 110 -3.11 9.52 4.54
C LYS A 110 -3.92 10.75 4.94
N GLU A 111 -4.09 10.98 6.24
CA GLU A 111 -4.72 12.20 6.76
C GLU A 111 -3.91 13.46 6.43
N ASP A 112 -2.59 13.44 6.65
CA ASP A 112 -1.70 14.57 6.35
C ASP A 112 -1.65 14.89 4.85
N ILE A 113 -1.60 13.87 3.98
CA ILE A 113 -1.63 14.02 2.52
C ILE A 113 -2.98 14.54 2.05
N ASN A 114 -4.09 14.01 2.57
CA ASN A 114 -5.42 14.52 2.24
C ASN A 114 -5.55 15.99 2.64
N PHE A 115 -5.02 16.37 3.81
CA PHE A 115 -4.98 17.75 4.26
C PHE A 115 -4.15 18.65 3.33
N LEU A 116 -3.00 18.17 2.85
CA LEU A 116 -2.16 18.89 1.90
C LEU A 116 -2.84 19.05 0.54
N ASP A 117 -3.46 17.99 0.00
CA ASP A 117 -4.16 18.04 -1.28
C ASP A 117 -5.35 19.01 -1.24
N ILE A 118 -6.14 18.99 -0.17
CA ILE A 118 -7.27 19.90 0.02
C ILE A 118 -6.78 21.35 0.03
N ASN A 119 -5.70 21.64 0.76
CA ASN A 119 -5.17 23.00 0.84
C ASN A 119 -4.56 23.49 -0.48
N VAL A 120 -3.91 22.62 -1.26
CA VAL A 120 -3.42 22.97 -2.60
C VAL A 120 -4.58 23.27 -3.55
N CYS A 121 -5.67 22.49 -3.51
CA CYS A 121 -6.86 22.73 -4.32
C CYS A 121 -7.68 23.97 -3.89
N THR A 122 -7.55 24.43 -2.64
CA THR A 122 -8.26 25.61 -2.14
C THR A 122 -7.49 26.92 -2.39
N LEU A 123 -6.21 26.82 -2.72
CA LEU A 123 -5.32 27.96 -3.03
C LEU A 123 -5.11 28.20 -4.53
N MET A 124 -5.77 27.41 -5.40
CA MET A 124 -5.81 27.61 -6.86
C MET A 124 -7.08 28.34 -7.31
#